data_AF-A0A5M9JBG2-F1
#
_entry.id   AF-A0A5M9JBG2-F1
#
_cell.length_a   1.000
_cell.length_b   1.000
_cell.length_c   1.000
_cell.angle_alpha   90.00
_cell.angle_beta   90.00
_cell.angle_gamma   90.00
#
_symmetry.space_group_name_H-M   'P 1'
#
loop_
_entity.id
_entity.type
_entity.pdbx_description
1 polymer ?
#
loop_
_entity_poly.entity_id
_entity_poly.type
_entity_poly.pdbx_seq_one_letter_code
_entity_poly.pdbx_strand_id
1 'polypeptide(L)' 'MSPLRLTIENGLFRDSHGREVTLRGINMAGDAKYPSNPDQPSHIPKDFYDGDHVDFHSRPFPEKTHIFISQD' A
#
# COMPACT_ATOMS: atom_id res chain seq x y z
N MET A 1 4.69 -4.56 23.97
CA MET A 1 3.42 -4.12 23.37
C MET A 1 3.74 -3.30 22.12
N SER A 2 2.94 -3.41 21.06
CA SER A 2 3.10 -2.57 19.86
C SER A 2 3.03 -1.09 20.26
N PRO A 3 3.97 -0.23 19.82
CA PRO A 3 4.04 1.18 20.21
C PRO A 3 2.89 2.05 19.64
N LEU A 4 2.07 1.51 18.73
CA LEU A 4 1.02 2.23 18.02
C LEU A 4 -0.35 1.56 18.24
N ARG A 5 -0.81 1.55 19.49
CA ARG A 5 -2.19 1.14 19.78
C ARG A 5 -3.07 2.38 19.80
N LEU A 6 -4.11 2.39 18.95
CA LEU A 6 -5.14 3.42 18.94
C LEU A 6 -6.38 2.94 19.70
N THR A 7 -7.02 3.86 20.42
CA THR A 7 -8.35 3.68 21.03
C THR A 7 -9.36 4.62 20.38
N ILE A 8 -10.65 4.39 20.64
CA ILE A 8 -11.74 5.26 20.17
C ILE A 8 -12.41 5.87 21.40
N GLU A 9 -12.42 7.21 21.47
CA GLU A 9 -13.04 7.97 22.54
C GLU A 9 -13.84 9.13 21.94
N ASN A 10 -15.13 9.22 22.24
CA ASN A 10 -16.03 10.27 21.74
C ASN A 10 -15.99 10.45 20.21
N GLY A 11 -15.85 9.35 19.46
CA GLY A 11 -15.78 9.37 17.99
C GLY A 11 -14.41 9.78 17.42
N LEU A 12 -13.38 9.90 18.25
CA LEU A 12 -12.04 10.32 17.86
C LEU A 12 -11.02 9.20 18.13
N PHE A 13 -10.04 9.06 17.25
CA PHE A 13 -8.90 8.18 17.51
C PHE A 13 -7.96 8.81 18.53
N ARG A 14 -7.51 8.02 19.51
CA ARG A 14 -6.58 8.43 20.56
C ARG A 14 -5.36 7.54 20.60
N ASP A 15 -4.20 8.13 20.90
CA ASP A 15 -2.98 7.38 21.21
C ASP A 15 -2.90 7.02 22.70
N SER A 16 -1.82 6.37 23.12
CA SER A 16 -1.62 5.99 24.53
C SER A 16 -1.45 7.16 25.51
N HIS A 17 -1.35 8.40 25.01
CA HIS A 17 -1.23 9.62 25.82
C HIS A 17 -2.52 10.46 25.79
N GLY A 18 -3.60 9.96 25.18
CA GLY A 18 -4.87 10.67 25.06
C GLY A 18 -4.87 11.78 23.99
N ARG A 19 -3.84 11.85 23.14
CA ARG A 19 -3.78 12.81 22.03
C ARG A 19 -4.71 12.37 20.93
N GLU A 20 -5.41 13.32 20.32
CA GLU A 20 -6.21 13.05 19.12
C GLU A 20 -5.30 12.72 17.93
N VAL A 21 -5.68 11.73 17.14
CA VAL A 21 -4.92 11.27 15.96
C VAL A 21 -5.81 11.38 14.73
N THR A 22 -5.37 12.17 13.75
CA THR A 22 -5.97 12.20 12.41
C THR A 22 -5.24 11.22 11.49
N LEU A 23 -5.95 10.23 10.96
CA LEU A 23 -5.39 9.27 10.02
C LEU A 23 -5.43 9.86 8.60
N ARG A 24 -4.29 10.34 8.12
CA ARG A 24 -4.08 10.71 6.70
C ARG A 24 -3.19 9.65 6.06
N GLY A 25 -3.70 9.01 5.02
CA GLY A 25 -2.99 7.95 4.32
C GLY A 25 -3.38 7.89 2.85
N ILE A 26 -2.73 7.00 2.13
CA ILE A 26 -3.04 6.68 0.74
C ILE A 26 -3.64 5.28 0.67
N ASN A 27 -4.53 5.05 -0.29
CA ASN A 27 -4.96 3.70 -0.61
C ASN A 27 -3.83 2.99 -1.36
N MET A 28 -3.54 1.75 -0.96
CA MET A 28 -2.62 0.87 -1.66
C MET A 28 -3.38 -0.38 -2.06
N ALA A 29 -3.74 -0.47 -3.34
CA ALA A 29 -4.51 -1.58 -3.88
C ALA A 29 -3.56 -2.68 -4.38
N GLY A 30 -3.77 -3.92 -3.94
CA GLY A 30 -2.94 -5.08 -4.30
C GLY A 30 -3.21 -5.64 -5.69
N ASP A 31 -4.32 -5.26 -6.31
CA ASP A 31 -4.71 -5.55 -7.70
C ASP A 31 -3.97 -4.69 -8.73
N ALA A 32 -3.41 -3.55 -8.31
CA ALA A 32 -2.47 -2.75 -9.12
C ALA A 32 -1.05 -3.36 -9.17
N LYS A 33 -0.84 -4.51 -8.52
CA LYS A 33 0.46 -5.16 -8.42
C LYS A 33 0.76 -5.93 -9.70
N TYR A 34 1.76 -5.48 -10.43
CA TYR A 34 2.36 -6.27 -11.51
C TYR A 34 3.29 -7.34 -10.93
N PRO A 35 3.48 -8.46 -11.66
CA PRO A 35 4.59 -9.37 -11.39
C PRO A 35 5.89 -8.59 -11.21
N SER A 36 6.61 -8.92 -10.16
CA SER A 36 7.97 -8.44 -9.93
C SER A 36 9.00 -9.12 -10.83
N ASN A 37 8.68 -10.32 -11.28
CA ASN A 37 9.42 -11.07 -12.28
C ASN A 37 8.49 -12.15 -12.88
N PRO A 38 8.46 -12.35 -14.20
CA PRO A 38 9.06 -11.51 -15.23
C PRO A 38 8.38 -10.13 -15.35
N ASP A 39 8.97 -9.23 -16.13
CA ASP A 39 8.34 -7.94 -16.47
C ASP A 39 7.12 -8.19 -17.39
N GLN A 40 5.92 -8.03 -16.84
CA GLN A 40 4.67 -8.37 -17.50
C GLN A 40 3.62 -7.26 -17.30
N PRO A 41 3.73 -6.16 -18.07
CA PRO A 41 2.79 -5.05 -17.96
C PRO A 41 1.46 -5.37 -18.64
N SER A 42 0.36 -4.84 -18.11
CA SER A 42 -1.01 -5.13 -18.58
C SER A 42 -1.31 -4.70 -20.03
N HIS A 43 -0.56 -3.73 -20.57
CA HIS A 43 -0.75 -3.25 -21.93
C HIS A 43 -0.10 -4.15 -22.99
N ILE A 44 0.68 -5.16 -22.59
CA ILE A 44 1.29 -6.14 -23.49
C ILE A 44 0.53 -7.47 -23.34
N PRO A 45 -0.21 -7.93 -24.37
CA PRO A 45 -1.03 -9.14 -24.25
C PRO A 45 -0.23 -10.45 -24.11
N LYS A 46 1.03 -10.45 -24.53
CA LYS A 46 1.89 -11.63 -24.52
C LYS A 46 2.07 -12.12 -23.08
N ASP A 47 1.78 -13.40 -22.86
CA ASP A 47 1.92 -14.11 -21.58
C ASP A 47 1.16 -13.47 -20.39
N PHE A 48 0.32 -12.44 -20.64
CA PHE A 48 -0.43 -11.70 -19.62
C PHE A 48 -1.31 -12.59 -18.72
N TYR A 49 -1.82 -13.69 -19.27
CA TYR A 49 -2.67 -14.65 -18.56
C TYR A 49 -1.89 -15.78 -17.86
N ASP A 50 -0.56 -15.85 -18.02
CA ASP A 50 0.29 -16.83 -17.32
C ASP A 50 0.55 -16.36 -15.88
N GLY A 51 -0.35 -16.77 -14.99
CA GLY A 51 -0.27 -16.50 -13.56
C GLY A 51 0.51 -17.54 -12.76
N ASP A 52 0.89 -18.66 -13.38
CA ASP A 52 1.52 -19.80 -12.70
C ASP A 52 3.05 -19.64 -12.58
N HIS A 53 3.64 -18.75 -13.39
CA HIS A 53 5.08 -18.52 -13.47
C HIS A 53 5.52 -17.08 -13.15
N VAL A 54 4.77 -16.39 -12.28
CA VAL A 54 5.03 -15.00 -11.87
C VAL A 54 5.35 -14.87 -10.37
N ASP A 55 6.28 -13.99 -10.03
CA ASP A 55 6.63 -13.63 -8.65
C ASP A 55 6.02 -12.29 -8.26
N PHE A 56 5.46 -12.20 -7.05
CA PHE A 56 4.95 -10.94 -6.48
C PHE A 56 5.70 -10.52 -5.20
N HIS A 57 6.78 -11.17 -4.83
CA HIS A 57 7.38 -11.00 -3.49
C HIS A 57 8.23 -9.72 -3.31
N SER A 58 8.50 -8.96 -4.38
CA SER A 58 9.24 -7.71 -4.25
C SER A 58 8.44 -6.60 -3.54
N ARG A 59 9.14 -5.52 -3.18
CA ARG A 59 8.51 -4.33 -2.61
C ARG A 59 7.36 -3.84 -3.51
N PRO A 60 6.22 -3.41 -2.94
CA PRO A 60 5.10 -2.84 -3.69
C PRO A 60 5.48 -1.62 -4.53
N PHE A 61 6.53 -0.89 -4.12
CA PHE A 61 7.06 0.27 -4.83
C PHE A 61 8.59 0.16 -4.97
N PRO A 62 9.13 0.24 -6.19
CA PRO A 62 10.55 0.51 -6.42
C PRO A 62 10.98 1.83 -5.77
N GLU A 63 12.26 1.99 -5.42
CA GLU A 63 12.79 3.21 -4.77
C GLU A 63 12.52 4.52 -5.55
N LYS A 64 12.23 4.42 -6.85
CA LYS A 64 11.97 5.57 -7.72
C LYS A 64 10.49 5.93 -7.87
N THR A 65 9.57 5.26 -7.18
CA THR A 65 8.15 5.63 -7.26
C THR A 65 7.92 6.96 -6.54
N HIS A 66 7.52 7.96 -7.30
CA HIS A 66 7.09 9.25 -6.75
C HIS A 66 5.69 9.08 -6.14
N ILE A 67 5.62 9.12 -4.80
CA ILE A 67 4.34 9.17 -4.09
C ILE A 67 3.87 10.62 -4.07
N PHE A 68 2.81 10.92 -4.82
CA PHE A 68 2.14 12.21 -4.78
C PHE A 68 1.11 12.20 -3.65
N ILE A 69 1.36 12.99 -2.62
CA ILE A 69 0.38 13.25 -1.55
C ILE A 69 -0.15 14.67 -1.80
N SER A 70 -1.42 14.78 -2.20
CA SER A 70 -2.09 16.07 -2.27
C SER A 70 -2.26 16.61 -0.85
N GLN A 71 -1.69 17.78 -0.58
CA GLN A 71 -1.99 18.54 0.63
C GLN A 71 -3.04 19.58 0.25
N ASP A 72 -4.27 19.35 0.69
CA ASP A 72 -5.26 20.40 0.93
C ASP A 72 -5.17 20.84 2.40
#